data_AF-A0A3D4W5Q3-F1
#
_entry.id   AF-A0A3D4W5Q3-F1
#
_cell.length_a   1.000
_cell.length_b   1.000
_cell.length_c   1.000
_cell.angle_alpha   90.00
_cell.angle_beta   90.00
_cell.angle_gamma   90.00
#
_symmetry.space_group_name_H-M   'P 1'
#
loop_
_entity.id
_entity.type
_entity.pdbx_description
1 polymer ?
#
loop_
_entity_poly.entity_id
_entity_poly.type
_entity_poly.pdbx_seq_one_letter_code
_entity_poly.pdbx_strand_id
1 'polypeptide(L)'
;MDQRVFAAMMQDWFAHQETARMPAGLVKASIPYGTNYDRWASDVFSRSIFADEAATMALLNGFKNRHARRIENDPLYLLARDVYQHYFEQLQPEMEKLYARRDSLQRIYMLGLMEYQPNRRFYPDANSTLRVSYGQVDDYYPRDAVHYRHYTTLEGIMEKEDPEIYDYVVEPRLKELYLQRDYGRYAAPDGTMRIAFIASNHTTGGNSGSPVLNADGHLIGVNFDRNWEGTMSDLMYDPDQCRNISLDIRYCLFVIDKMAGAGHLVQEMTIVD
;
A
#
# COMPACT_ATOMS: atom_id res chain seq x y z
N MET A 1 -22.61 -0.50 -1.99
CA MET A 1 -21.44 -0.86 -1.17
C MET A 1 -21.39 -0.02 0.10
N ASP A 2 -21.34 1.31 -0.02
CA ASP A 2 -21.13 2.22 1.11
C ASP A 2 -22.15 2.09 2.26
N GLN A 3 -23.44 1.90 1.97
CA GLN A 3 -24.45 1.62 3.00
C GLN A 3 -24.11 0.40 3.88
N ARG A 4 -23.57 -0.67 3.29
CA ARG A 4 -23.18 -1.88 4.03
C ARG A 4 -21.93 -1.63 4.88
N VAL A 5 -21.00 -0.82 4.38
CA VAL A 5 -19.81 -0.39 5.13
C VAL A 5 -20.23 0.47 6.31
N PHE A 6 -21.09 1.47 6.10
CA PHE A 6 -21.64 2.29 7.18
C PHE A 6 -22.30 1.42 8.25
N ALA A 7 -23.17 0.48 7.87
CA ALA A 7 -23.87 -0.38 8.83
C ALA A 7 -22.90 -1.21 9.66
N ALA A 8 -21.92 -1.86 9.00
CA ALA A 8 -20.90 -2.67 9.67
C ALA A 8 -20.00 -1.82 10.59
N MET A 9 -19.56 -0.66 10.13
CA MET A 9 -18.69 0.23 10.91
C MET A 9 -19.41 0.84 12.12
N MET A 10 -20.67 1.23 11.96
CA MET A 10 -21.47 1.72 13.08
C MET A 10 -21.74 0.60 14.09
N GLN A 11 -22.09 -0.60 13.63
CA GLN A 11 -22.24 -1.75 14.51
C GLN A 11 -20.97 -2.02 15.32
N ASP A 12 -19.82 -2.05 14.67
CA ASP A 12 -18.53 -2.27 15.31
C ASP A 12 -18.19 -1.16 16.32
N TRP A 13 -18.38 0.10 15.92
CA TRP A 13 -18.11 1.24 16.79
C TRP A 13 -18.99 1.21 18.05
N PHE A 14 -20.30 0.99 17.91
CA PHE A 14 -21.22 0.91 19.05
C PHE A 14 -21.00 -0.33 19.93
N ALA A 15 -20.43 -1.41 19.40
CA ALA A 15 -20.11 -2.60 20.18
C ALA A 15 -18.83 -2.45 21.02
N HIS A 16 -17.86 -1.68 20.53
CA HIS A 16 -16.51 -1.65 21.11
C HIS A 16 -16.10 -0.33 21.77
N GLN A 17 -16.92 0.72 21.68
CA GLN A 17 -16.62 2.01 22.29
C GLN A 17 -17.67 2.38 23.35
N GLU A 18 -17.21 3.02 24.42
CA GLU A 18 -18.08 3.59 25.43
C GLU A 18 -18.90 4.73 24.83
N THR A 19 -20.23 4.69 24.99
CA THR A 19 -21.15 5.70 24.44
C THR A 19 -20.81 7.12 24.90
N ALA A 20 -20.28 7.28 26.11
CA ALA A 20 -19.84 8.57 26.65
C ALA A 20 -18.63 9.19 25.90
N ARG A 21 -17.90 8.37 25.13
CA ARG A 21 -16.73 8.78 24.33
C ARG A 21 -17.05 8.91 22.84
N MET A 22 -18.33 8.79 22.47
CA MET A 22 -18.80 8.98 21.11
C MET A 22 -19.39 10.38 20.91
N PRO A 23 -19.54 10.84 19.66
CA PRO A 23 -20.28 12.07 19.37
C PRO A 23 -21.74 11.97 19.85
N ALA A 24 -22.18 12.89 20.71
CA ALA A 24 -23.52 12.84 21.29
C ALA A 24 -24.65 12.88 20.24
N GLY A 25 -24.44 13.62 19.14
CA GLY A 25 -25.40 13.69 18.04
C GLY A 25 -25.50 12.38 17.25
N LEU A 26 -24.37 11.67 17.04
CA LEU A 26 -24.34 10.33 16.46
C LEU A 26 -25.11 9.33 17.32
N VAL A 27 -24.86 9.32 18.64
CA VAL A 27 -25.57 8.47 19.61
C VAL A 27 -27.07 8.77 19.59
N LYS A 28 -27.46 10.05 19.59
CA LYS A 28 -28.86 10.44 19.52
C LYS A 28 -29.52 9.99 18.21
N ALA A 29 -28.80 10.08 17.10
CA ALA A 29 -29.30 9.69 15.78
C ALA A 29 -29.50 8.18 15.65
N SER A 30 -28.79 7.34 16.42
CA SER A 30 -28.96 5.88 16.36
C SER A 30 -30.18 5.38 17.15
N ILE A 31 -30.67 6.13 18.16
CA ILE A 31 -31.78 5.73 19.04
C ILE A 31 -33.02 5.20 18.28
N PRO A 32 -33.53 5.85 17.22
CA PRO A 32 -34.72 5.38 16.51
C PRO A 32 -34.54 4.02 15.81
N TYR A 33 -33.30 3.63 15.56
CA TYR A 33 -32.95 2.40 14.83
C TYR A 33 -32.52 1.27 15.77
N GLY A 34 -32.19 1.59 17.03
CA GLY A 34 -31.69 0.61 18.00
C GLY A 34 -30.43 -0.09 17.47
N THR A 35 -30.44 -1.41 17.44
CA THR A 35 -29.35 -2.23 16.88
C THR A 35 -29.50 -2.54 15.39
N ASN A 36 -30.48 -1.96 14.69
CA ASN A 36 -30.73 -2.21 13.28
C ASN A 36 -29.97 -1.18 12.41
N TYR A 37 -28.67 -1.39 12.27
CA TYR A 37 -27.76 -0.51 11.54
C TYR A 37 -28.02 -0.52 10.02
N ASP A 38 -28.47 -1.63 9.44
CA ASP A 38 -28.85 -1.70 8.02
C ASP A 38 -30.03 -0.78 7.71
N ARG A 39 -31.05 -0.77 8.59
CA ARG A 39 -32.19 0.15 8.47
C ARG A 39 -31.74 1.59 8.63
N TRP A 40 -30.85 1.87 9.57
CA TRP A 40 -30.30 3.22 9.75
C TRP A 40 -29.57 3.68 8.49
N ALA A 41 -28.66 2.87 7.95
CA ALA A 41 -27.93 3.14 6.73
C ALA A 41 -28.89 3.41 5.55
N SER A 42 -29.85 2.52 5.32
CA SER A 42 -30.80 2.65 4.22
C SER A 42 -31.60 3.96 4.30
N ASP A 43 -32.03 4.33 5.50
CA ASP A 43 -32.84 5.53 5.71
C ASP A 43 -32.05 6.84 5.56
N VAL A 44 -30.81 6.91 6.05
CA VAL A 44 -30.01 8.14 5.92
C VAL A 44 -29.47 8.33 4.51
N PHE A 45 -29.07 7.25 3.82
CA PHE A 45 -28.61 7.34 2.44
C PHE A 45 -29.75 7.68 1.47
N SER A 46 -30.94 7.11 1.65
CA SER A 46 -32.08 7.41 0.76
C SER A 46 -32.59 8.85 0.86
N ARG A 47 -32.33 9.52 1.99
CA ARG A 47 -32.75 10.91 2.24
C ARG A 47 -31.64 11.93 2.03
N SER A 48 -30.40 11.49 1.81
CA SER A 48 -29.27 12.39 1.62
C SER A 48 -29.08 12.79 0.17
N ILE A 49 -28.86 14.09 -0.06
CA ILE A 49 -28.49 14.61 -1.38
C ILE A 49 -27.08 14.16 -1.79
N PHE A 50 -26.23 13.80 -0.83
CA PHE A 50 -24.83 13.40 -1.05
C PHE A 50 -24.67 11.93 -1.44
N ALA A 51 -25.75 11.14 -1.34
CA ALA A 51 -25.78 9.76 -1.79
C ALA A 51 -26.11 9.64 -3.30
N ASP A 52 -26.43 10.75 -3.97
CA ASP A 52 -26.77 10.79 -5.39
C ASP A 52 -25.92 11.85 -6.11
N GLU A 53 -25.21 11.42 -7.15
CA GLU A 53 -24.29 12.29 -7.90
C GLU A 53 -25.03 13.43 -8.58
N ALA A 54 -26.17 13.16 -9.22
CA ALA A 54 -26.93 14.16 -9.95
C ALA A 54 -27.50 15.23 -9.00
N ALA A 55 -28.02 14.82 -7.85
CA ALA A 55 -28.51 15.71 -6.80
C ALA A 55 -27.38 16.55 -6.19
N THR A 56 -26.22 15.93 -5.93
CA THR A 56 -25.03 16.62 -5.44
C THR A 56 -24.56 17.67 -6.44
N MET A 57 -24.38 17.29 -7.71
CA MET A 57 -23.91 18.20 -8.76
C MET A 57 -24.92 19.32 -9.05
N ALA A 58 -26.22 19.02 -9.00
CA ALA A 58 -27.26 20.05 -9.13
C ALA A 58 -27.22 21.06 -7.97
N LEU A 59 -26.96 20.60 -6.74
CA LEU A 59 -26.78 21.49 -5.58
C LEU A 59 -25.55 22.39 -5.79
N LEU A 60 -24.41 21.82 -6.17
CA LEU A 60 -23.14 22.53 -6.32
C LEU A 60 -23.19 23.56 -7.45
N ASN A 61 -23.64 23.15 -8.63
CA ASN A 61 -23.72 24.04 -9.80
C ASN A 61 -24.76 25.17 -9.60
N GLY A 62 -25.82 24.90 -8.85
CA GLY A 62 -26.91 25.84 -8.59
C GLY A 62 -26.83 26.53 -7.22
N PHE A 63 -25.70 26.47 -6.52
CA PHE A 63 -25.65 26.87 -5.12
C PHE A 63 -25.97 28.36 -4.92
N LYS A 64 -26.79 28.63 -3.91
CA LYS A 64 -27.17 29.97 -3.44
C LYS A 64 -27.33 29.89 -1.92
N ASN A 65 -27.10 30.97 -1.18
CA ASN A 65 -27.16 30.97 0.29
C ASN A 65 -28.45 30.35 0.86
N ARG A 66 -29.60 30.53 0.18
CA ARG A 66 -30.87 29.91 0.58
C ARG A 66 -30.86 28.37 0.58
N HIS A 67 -29.94 27.74 -0.17
CA HIS A 67 -29.78 26.29 -0.24
C HIS A 67 -28.94 25.73 0.91
N ALA A 68 -28.28 26.58 1.71
CA ALA A 68 -27.47 26.15 2.86
C ALA A 68 -28.27 25.26 3.83
N ARG A 69 -29.54 25.62 4.09
CA ARG A 69 -30.44 24.81 4.93
C ARG A 69 -30.65 23.38 4.42
N ARG A 70 -30.52 23.11 3.12
CA ARG A 70 -30.62 21.74 2.58
C ARG A 70 -29.43 20.90 3.00
N ILE A 71 -28.23 21.50 3.06
CA ILE A 71 -27.01 20.86 3.54
C ILE A 71 -27.09 20.69 5.06
N GLU A 72 -27.42 21.76 5.79
CA GLU A 72 -27.47 21.76 7.26
C GLU A 72 -28.46 20.75 7.84
N ASN A 73 -29.49 20.37 7.08
CA ASN A 73 -30.49 19.37 7.49
C ASN A 73 -30.32 18.02 6.79
N ASP A 74 -29.28 17.85 5.97
CA ASP A 74 -29.01 16.57 5.31
C ASP A 74 -28.57 15.54 6.36
N PRO A 75 -29.18 14.33 6.38
CA PRO A 75 -28.90 13.37 7.44
C PRO A 75 -27.45 12.88 7.42
N LEU A 76 -26.82 12.67 6.25
CA LEU A 76 -25.42 12.27 6.19
C LEU A 76 -24.49 13.43 6.58
N TYR A 77 -24.82 14.66 6.19
CA TYR A 77 -24.06 15.84 6.61
C TYR A 77 -24.09 16.03 8.13
N LEU A 78 -25.26 15.89 8.77
CA LEU A 78 -25.40 16.02 10.22
C LEU A 78 -24.53 14.99 10.95
N LEU A 79 -24.56 13.72 10.51
CA LEU A 79 -23.74 12.66 11.10
C LEU A 79 -22.24 12.94 10.91
N ALA A 80 -21.83 13.29 9.70
CA ALA A 80 -20.44 13.63 9.41
C ALA A 80 -19.98 14.83 10.25
N ARG A 81 -20.78 15.90 10.31
CA ARG A 81 -20.48 17.09 11.10
C ARG A 81 -20.30 16.74 12.57
N ASP A 82 -21.17 15.92 13.16
CA ASP A 82 -21.07 15.57 14.57
C ASP A 82 -19.80 14.75 14.86
N VAL A 83 -19.43 13.82 13.96
CA VAL A 83 -18.16 13.06 14.05
C VAL A 83 -16.94 13.99 13.92
N TYR A 84 -16.92 14.86 12.91
CA TYR A 84 -15.83 15.81 12.70
C TYR A 84 -15.70 16.78 13.87
N GLN A 85 -16.81 17.35 14.34
CA GLN A 85 -16.80 18.28 15.46
C GLN A 85 -16.24 17.61 16.72
N HIS A 86 -16.67 16.39 17.03
CA HIS A 86 -16.12 15.64 18.15
C HIS A 86 -14.61 15.40 17.99
N TYR A 87 -14.14 15.03 16.80
CA TYR A 87 -12.71 14.88 16.52
C TYR A 87 -11.94 16.18 16.73
N PHE A 88 -12.35 17.28 16.10
CA PHE A 88 -11.66 18.57 16.12
C PHE A 88 -11.69 19.24 17.51
N GLU A 89 -12.77 19.09 18.26
CA GLU A 89 -12.92 19.75 19.55
C GLU A 89 -12.41 18.92 20.73
N GLN A 90 -12.53 17.58 20.67
CA GLN A 90 -12.26 16.72 21.82
C GLN A 90 -11.00 15.86 21.67
N LEU A 91 -10.65 15.44 20.43
CA LEU A 91 -9.56 14.49 20.21
C LEU A 91 -8.29 15.16 19.71
N GLN A 92 -8.39 15.96 18.63
CA GLN A 92 -7.23 16.54 17.96
C GLN A 92 -6.38 17.43 18.89
N PRO A 93 -6.93 18.35 19.71
CA PRO A 93 -6.10 19.23 20.53
C PRO A 93 -5.26 18.46 21.56
N GLU A 94 -5.82 17.39 22.14
CA GLU A 94 -5.09 16.53 23.09
C GLU A 94 -4.04 15.67 22.37
N MET A 95 -4.36 15.14 21.19
CA MET A 95 -3.40 14.41 20.35
C MET A 95 -2.21 15.29 19.95
N GLU A 96 -2.45 16.53 19.53
CA GLU A 96 -1.40 17.49 19.14
C GLU A 96 -0.45 17.79 20.31
N LYS A 97 -0.99 18.03 21.51
CA LYS A 97 -0.18 18.22 22.73
C LYS A 97 0.71 17.00 23.01
N LEU A 98 0.15 15.80 22.94
CA LEU A 98 0.88 14.55 23.17
C LEU A 98 1.96 14.33 22.11
N TYR A 99 1.66 14.60 20.84
CA TYR A 99 2.62 14.46 19.74
C TYR A 99 3.78 15.45 19.83
N ALA A 100 3.51 16.72 20.13
CA ALA A 100 4.56 17.71 20.33
C ALA A 100 5.48 17.35 21.51
N ARG A 101 4.90 16.85 22.60
CA ARG A 101 5.68 16.37 23.75
C ARG A 101 6.52 15.15 23.41
N ARG A 102 5.94 14.17 22.72
CA ARG A 102 6.63 12.95 22.26
C ARG A 102 7.80 13.31 21.36
N ASP A 103 7.62 14.18 20.38
CA ASP A 103 8.67 14.59 19.42
C ASP A 103 9.89 15.20 20.14
N SER A 104 9.65 16.12 21.07
CA SER A 104 10.70 16.74 21.88
C SER A 104 11.47 15.72 22.72
N LEU A 105 10.78 14.74 23.31
CA LEU A 105 11.38 13.67 24.10
C LEU A 105 12.13 12.65 23.23
N GLN A 106 11.60 12.32 22.05
CA GLN A 106 12.22 11.40 21.10
C GLN A 106 13.60 11.90 20.68
N ARG A 107 13.74 13.21 20.45
CA ARG A 107 15.06 13.83 20.15
C ARG A 107 16.08 13.59 21.27
N ILE A 108 15.67 13.74 22.53
CA ILE A 108 16.54 13.50 23.70
C ILE A 108 16.88 12.02 23.80
N TYR A 109 15.89 11.15 23.61
CA TYR A 109 16.08 9.71 23.66
C TYR A 109 17.04 9.20 22.58
N MET A 110 16.91 9.68 21.34
CA MET A 110 17.83 9.32 20.25
C MET A 110 19.27 9.78 20.52
N LEU A 111 19.46 10.98 21.08
CA LEU A 111 20.78 11.42 21.50
C LEU A 111 21.38 10.47 22.55
N GLY A 112 20.59 10.09 23.57
CA GLY A 112 21.04 9.14 24.59
C GLY A 112 21.39 7.76 24.02
N LEU A 113 20.64 7.25 23.03
CA LEU A 113 20.97 6.00 22.35
C LEU A 113 22.28 6.09 21.56
N MET A 114 22.52 7.21 20.88
CA MET A 114 23.76 7.44 20.12
C MET A 114 24.98 7.53 21.05
N GLU A 115 24.86 8.20 22.20
CA GLU A 115 25.92 8.27 23.21
C GLU A 115 26.17 6.93 23.90
N TYR A 116 25.11 6.15 24.17
CA TYR A 116 25.20 4.83 24.79
C TYR A 116 25.77 3.76 23.84
N GLN A 117 25.51 3.87 22.53
CA GLN A 117 25.95 2.90 21.51
C GLN A 117 26.86 3.55 20.44
N PRO A 118 28.04 4.08 20.80
CA PRO A 118 28.86 4.89 19.90
C PRO A 118 29.37 4.13 18.66
N ASN A 119 29.44 2.80 18.73
CA ASN A 119 29.90 1.95 17.63
C ASN A 119 28.77 1.44 16.74
N ARG A 120 27.49 1.69 17.11
CA ARG A 120 26.35 1.29 16.30
C ARG A 120 26.20 2.25 15.13
N ARG A 121 25.93 1.72 13.94
CA ARG A 121 25.57 2.55 12.78
C ARG A 121 24.11 3.00 12.89
N PHE A 122 23.91 4.27 13.20
CA PHE A 122 22.61 4.90 13.13
C PHE A 122 22.37 5.47 11.73
N TYR A 123 21.13 5.37 11.27
CA TYR A 123 20.60 6.10 10.12
C TYR A 123 19.25 6.70 10.53
N PRO A 124 18.90 7.90 10.03
CA PRO A 124 17.64 8.53 10.40
C PRO A 124 16.46 7.73 9.85
N ASP A 125 15.35 7.72 10.59
CA ASP A 125 14.09 7.14 10.11
C ASP A 125 13.70 7.72 8.74
N ALA A 126 12.98 6.93 7.95
CA ALA A 126 12.47 7.36 6.66
C ALA A 126 11.45 8.49 6.85
N ASN A 127 11.58 9.55 6.04
CA ASN A 127 10.73 10.74 6.11
C ASN A 127 10.42 11.29 4.72
N SER A 128 10.22 10.39 3.74
CA SER A 128 9.94 10.72 2.34
C SER A 128 11.04 11.55 1.65
N THR A 129 12.29 11.40 2.10
CA THR A 129 13.47 11.97 1.45
C THR A 129 14.25 10.90 0.69
N LEU A 130 15.10 11.30 -0.26
CA LEU A 130 15.97 10.39 -0.98
C LEU A 130 16.93 9.69 -0.01
N ARG A 131 17.01 8.36 -0.10
CA ARG A 131 17.95 7.51 0.66
C ARG A 131 18.58 6.47 -0.26
N VAL A 132 19.70 5.91 0.17
CA VAL A 132 20.37 4.79 -0.48
C VAL A 132 20.47 3.64 0.52
N SER A 133 20.00 2.47 0.11
CA SER A 133 20.26 1.20 0.79
C SER A 133 20.98 0.27 -0.17
N TYR A 134 21.95 -0.47 0.35
CA TYR A 134 22.70 -1.48 -0.38
C TYR A 134 22.60 -2.82 0.34
N GLY A 135 22.80 -3.89 -0.40
CA GLY A 135 22.65 -5.26 0.06
C GLY A 135 23.19 -6.22 -0.98
N GLN A 136 22.86 -7.50 -0.83
CA GLN A 136 23.23 -8.56 -1.75
C GLN A 136 21.97 -9.29 -2.21
N VAL A 137 21.97 -9.73 -3.47
CA VAL A 137 21.00 -10.70 -3.97
C VAL A 137 21.30 -12.01 -3.27
N ASP A 138 20.37 -12.49 -2.45
CA ASP A 138 20.59 -13.64 -1.59
C ASP A 138 19.29 -14.38 -1.29
N ASP A 139 19.44 -15.68 -1.04
CA ASP A 139 18.35 -16.57 -0.66
C ASP A 139 17.87 -16.25 0.77
N TYR A 140 16.80 -16.91 1.22
CA TYR A 140 16.45 -16.93 2.64
C TYR A 140 15.67 -18.18 3.05
N TYR A 141 15.57 -18.38 4.37
CA TYR A 141 14.94 -19.55 4.98
C TYR A 141 13.82 -19.08 5.92
N PRO A 142 12.56 -19.07 5.46
CA PRO A 142 11.44 -18.55 6.26
C PRO A 142 11.11 -19.42 7.47
N ARG A 143 11.50 -20.70 7.43
CA ARG A 143 11.30 -21.69 8.50
C ARG A 143 12.17 -22.92 8.26
N ASP A 144 12.24 -23.80 9.25
CA ASP A 144 13.00 -25.05 9.19
C ASP A 144 12.68 -25.85 7.92
N ALA A 145 13.73 -26.37 7.27
CA ALA A 145 13.71 -27.14 6.03
C ALA A 145 13.03 -26.48 4.81
N VAL A 146 12.70 -25.19 4.86
CA VAL A 146 12.15 -24.44 3.72
C VAL A 146 13.16 -23.40 3.25
N HIS A 147 13.47 -23.44 1.96
CA HIS A 147 14.47 -22.58 1.32
C HIS A 147 13.84 -21.85 0.15
N TYR A 148 13.89 -20.53 0.16
CA TYR A 148 13.48 -19.70 -0.96
C TYR A 148 14.71 -19.15 -1.69
N ARG A 149 14.79 -19.47 -2.97
CA ARG A 149 15.83 -18.97 -3.86
C ARG A 149 15.64 -17.48 -4.12
N HIS A 150 16.74 -16.81 -4.41
CA HIS A 150 16.78 -15.38 -4.66
C HIS A 150 16.11 -14.95 -5.96
N TYR A 151 15.63 -15.87 -6.80
CA TYR A 151 15.00 -15.57 -8.08
C TYR A 151 13.79 -16.46 -8.34
N THR A 152 12.91 -15.97 -9.21
CA THR A 152 11.81 -16.72 -9.82
C THR A 152 11.97 -16.77 -11.34
N THR A 153 11.23 -17.67 -11.99
CA THR A 153 11.29 -17.88 -13.44
C THR A 153 9.90 -17.82 -14.08
N LEU A 154 9.86 -17.66 -15.40
CA LEU A 154 8.62 -17.70 -16.18
C LEU A 154 7.90 -19.05 -16.06
N GLU A 155 8.64 -20.14 -15.86
CA GLU A 155 8.07 -21.45 -15.51
C GLU A 155 7.13 -21.34 -14.29
N GLY A 156 7.55 -20.60 -13.26
CA GLY A 156 6.75 -20.42 -12.05
C GLY A 156 5.48 -19.57 -12.26
N ILE A 157 5.39 -18.79 -13.36
CA ILE A 157 4.12 -18.17 -13.77
C ILE A 157 3.20 -19.24 -14.35
N MET A 158 3.71 -20.16 -15.17
CA MET A 158 2.94 -21.25 -15.76
C MET A 158 2.48 -22.27 -14.71
N GLU A 159 3.31 -22.58 -13.71
CA GLU A 159 2.95 -23.43 -12.58
C GLU A 159 1.79 -22.86 -11.74
N LYS A 160 1.62 -21.53 -11.74
CA LYS A 160 0.58 -20.82 -10.99
C LYS A 160 -0.67 -20.53 -11.81
N GLU A 161 -0.66 -20.82 -13.10
CA GLU A 161 -1.77 -20.50 -13.98
C GLU A 161 -3.07 -21.14 -13.50
N ASP A 162 -4.10 -20.30 -13.35
CA ASP A 162 -5.47 -20.73 -13.08
C ASP A 162 -6.45 -19.79 -13.81
N PRO A 163 -7.06 -20.22 -14.93
CA PRO A 163 -8.01 -19.39 -15.68
C PRO A 163 -9.30 -19.05 -14.92
N GLU A 164 -9.61 -19.76 -13.83
CA GLU A 164 -10.79 -19.50 -13.01
C GLU A 164 -10.54 -18.40 -11.97
N ILE A 165 -9.28 -18.08 -11.68
CA ILE A 165 -8.87 -17.06 -10.72
C ILE A 165 -8.26 -15.87 -11.46
N TYR A 166 -8.95 -14.72 -11.42
CA TYR A 166 -8.54 -13.49 -12.12
C TYR A 166 -7.05 -13.13 -11.94
N ASP A 167 -6.51 -13.27 -10.73
CA ASP A 167 -5.12 -12.93 -10.40
C ASP A 167 -4.09 -13.88 -11.03
N TYR A 168 -4.51 -15.07 -11.48
CA TYR A 168 -3.66 -16.12 -12.04
C TYR A 168 -3.94 -16.40 -13.52
N VAL A 169 -4.71 -15.54 -14.19
CA VAL A 169 -4.89 -15.60 -15.64
C VAL A 169 -3.59 -15.17 -16.33
N VAL A 170 -3.04 -16.07 -17.15
CA VAL A 170 -1.84 -15.78 -17.95
C VAL A 170 -2.23 -15.42 -19.38
N GLU A 171 -1.71 -14.29 -19.87
CA GLU A 171 -1.94 -13.79 -21.21
C GLU A 171 -1.50 -14.79 -22.30
N PRO A 172 -2.32 -15.05 -23.34
CA PRO A 172 -2.01 -16.05 -24.37
C PRO A 172 -0.65 -15.84 -25.05
N ARG A 173 -0.26 -14.58 -25.29
CA ARG A 173 1.02 -14.23 -25.89
C ARG A 173 2.21 -14.65 -25.01
N LEU A 174 2.10 -14.51 -23.70
CA LEU A 174 3.15 -14.91 -22.77
C LEU A 174 3.32 -16.44 -22.75
N LYS A 175 2.21 -17.19 -22.83
CA LYS A 175 2.25 -18.66 -22.95
C LYS A 175 2.93 -19.10 -24.24
N GLU A 176 2.61 -18.45 -25.37
CA GLU A 176 3.24 -18.76 -26.66
C GLU A 176 4.76 -18.58 -26.60
N LEU A 177 5.22 -17.43 -26.09
CA LEU A 177 6.65 -17.13 -25.93
C LEU A 177 7.35 -18.14 -25.03
N TYR A 178 6.70 -18.55 -23.94
CA TYR A 178 7.19 -19.59 -23.03
C TYR A 178 7.33 -20.95 -23.73
N LEU A 179 6.29 -21.43 -24.43
CA LEU A 179 6.28 -22.72 -25.13
C LEU A 179 7.35 -22.78 -26.23
N GLN A 180 7.55 -21.67 -26.94
CA GLN A 180 8.57 -21.54 -27.99
C GLN A 180 9.98 -21.28 -27.43
N ARG A 181 10.09 -20.95 -26.13
CA ARG A 181 11.31 -20.45 -25.48
C ARG A 181 11.92 -19.25 -26.21
N ASP A 182 11.09 -18.37 -26.79
CA ASP A 182 11.53 -17.19 -27.53
C ASP A 182 11.91 -16.04 -26.59
N TYR A 183 12.95 -16.27 -25.77
CA TYR A 183 13.45 -15.33 -24.78
C TYR A 183 14.51 -14.38 -25.33
N GLY A 184 15.11 -14.71 -26.48
CA GLY A 184 16.17 -13.92 -27.10
C GLY A 184 17.34 -13.63 -26.14
N ARG A 185 17.85 -12.39 -26.17
CA ARG A 185 18.97 -11.94 -25.33
C ARG A 185 18.66 -11.81 -23.84
N TYR A 186 17.39 -11.91 -23.46
CA TYR A 186 16.93 -11.67 -22.10
C TYR A 186 16.97 -12.93 -21.23
N ALA A 187 17.20 -14.11 -21.82
CA ALA A 187 17.37 -15.36 -21.08
C ALA A 187 18.60 -15.27 -20.16
N ALA A 188 18.50 -15.88 -18.98
CA ALA A 188 19.65 -16.15 -18.14
C ALA A 188 20.58 -17.19 -18.81
N PRO A 189 21.84 -17.32 -18.35
CA PRO A 189 22.80 -18.27 -18.91
C PRO A 189 22.33 -19.74 -18.91
N ASP A 190 21.41 -20.10 -18.01
CA ASP A 190 20.78 -21.42 -17.94
C ASP A 190 19.61 -21.61 -18.93
N GLY A 191 19.36 -20.62 -19.80
CA GLY A 191 18.30 -20.62 -20.80
C GLY A 191 16.90 -20.29 -20.25
N THR A 192 16.78 -19.94 -18.97
CA THR A 192 15.48 -19.59 -18.37
C THR A 192 15.21 -18.10 -18.40
N MET A 193 13.93 -17.70 -18.39
CA MET A 193 13.53 -16.31 -18.19
C MET A 193 13.37 -16.04 -16.69
N ARG A 194 14.25 -15.21 -16.11
CA ARG A 194 14.10 -14.73 -14.72
C ARG A 194 13.00 -13.68 -14.68
N ILE A 195 12.18 -13.66 -13.61
CA ILE A 195 11.03 -12.74 -13.49
C ILE A 195 11.30 -11.68 -12.42
N ALA A 196 11.51 -12.14 -11.19
CA ALA A 196 11.78 -11.30 -10.05
C ALA A 196 12.93 -11.89 -9.25
N PHE A 197 13.56 -11.06 -8.44
CA PHE A 197 14.59 -11.47 -7.50
C PHE A 197 14.42 -10.75 -6.16
N ILE A 198 15.06 -11.30 -5.14
CA ILE A 198 15.10 -10.74 -3.80
C ILE A 198 16.53 -10.37 -3.39
N ALA A 199 16.65 -9.36 -2.53
CA ALA A 199 17.92 -8.92 -1.98
C ALA A 199 17.76 -8.41 -0.54
N SER A 200 18.88 -8.23 0.15
CA SER A 200 18.93 -7.74 1.53
C SER A 200 18.89 -6.21 1.66
N ASN A 201 18.39 -5.49 0.66
CA ASN A 201 18.23 -4.03 0.78
C ASN A 201 17.09 -3.72 1.77
N HIS A 202 17.29 -2.72 2.63
CA HIS A 202 16.26 -2.26 3.57
C HIS A 202 15.35 -1.24 2.88
N THR A 203 14.12 -1.64 2.58
CA THR A 203 13.11 -0.80 1.92
C THR A 203 11.85 -0.67 2.78
N THR A 204 11.01 0.32 2.45
CA THR A 204 9.67 0.50 3.02
C THR A 204 8.70 1.13 2.02
N GLY A 205 7.47 1.45 2.45
CA GLY A 205 6.51 2.22 1.67
C GLY A 205 7.15 3.52 1.16
N GLY A 206 7.00 3.77 -0.14
CA GLY A 206 7.70 4.84 -0.86
C GLY A 206 8.91 4.39 -1.68
N ASN A 207 9.40 3.15 -1.49
CA ASN A 207 10.45 2.58 -2.35
C ASN A 207 9.92 1.83 -3.59
N SER A 208 8.60 1.72 -3.78
CA SER A 208 8.03 1.15 -5.02
C SER A 208 8.50 1.96 -6.23
N GLY A 209 9.03 1.28 -7.25
CA GLY A 209 9.63 1.89 -8.43
C GLY A 209 11.11 2.28 -8.28
N SER A 210 11.74 2.04 -7.12
CA SER A 210 13.16 2.39 -6.94
C SER A 210 14.06 1.58 -7.89
N PRO A 211 15.04 2.21 -8.56
CA PRO A 211 16.00 1.49 -9.39
C PRO A 211 16.94 0.65 -8.52
N VAL A 212 17.14 -0.61 -8.90
CA VAL A 212 18.15 -1.49 -8.30
C VAL A 212 19.37 -1.48 -9.20
N LEU A 213 20.51 -1.06 -8.66
CA LEU A 213 21.75 -0.90 -9.41
C LEU A 213 22.76 -1.96 -9.01
N ASN A 214 23.55 -2.44 -9.98
CA ASN A 214 24.71 -3.29 -9.70
C ASN A 214 25.92 -2.45 -9.24
N ALA A 215 27.07 -3.12 -9.04
CA ALA A 215 28.29 -2.50 -8.55
C ALA A 215 28.84 -1.38 -9.46
N ASP A 216 28.53 -1.42 -10.76
CA ASP A 216 28.95 -0.43 -11.75
C ASP A 216 27.90 0.67 -11.96
N GLY A 217 26.78 0.64 -11.23
CA GLY A 217 25.70 1.62 -11.35
C GLY A 217 24.71 1.33 -12.49
N HIS A 218 24.76 0.15 -13.11
CA HIS A 218 23.81 -0.24 -14.15
C HIS A 218 22.52 -0.79 -13.54
N LEU A 219 21.38 -0.47 -14.15
CA LEU A 219 20.06 -0.93 -13.72
C LEU A 219 19.92 -2.45 -13.93
N ILE A 220 19.64 -3.18 -12.86
CA ILE A 220 19.42 -4.64 -12.88
C ILE A 220 18.00 -5.02 -12.47
N GLY A 221 17.24 -4.10 -11.89
CA GLY A 221 15.85 -4.34 -11.54
C GLY A 221 15.12 -3.13 -11.03
N VAL A 222 13.83 -3.32 -10.76
CA VAL A 222 12.94 -2.29 -10.22
C VAL A 222 12.28 -2.85 -8.98
N ASN A 223 12.52 -2.23 -7.83
CA ASN A 223 11.91 -2.65 -6.57
C ASN A 223 10.39 -2.42 -6.62
N PHE A 224 9.59 -3.40 -6.21
CA PHE A 224 8.14 -3.23 -6.16
C PHE A 224 7.51 -3.63 -4.82
N ASP A 225 8.14 -4.53 -4.04
CA ASP A 225 7.54 -5.01 -2.79
C ASP A 225 8.58 -5.50 -1.76
N ARG A 226 8.10 -6.08 -0.65
CA ARG A 226 8.87 -6.76 0.40
C ARG A 226 8.23 -8.11 0.72
N ASN A 227 9.02 -9.05 1.22
CA ASN A 227 8.47 -10.32 1.69
C ASN A 227 7.65 -10.15 2.98
N TRP A 228 6.86 -11.18 3.31
CA TRP A 228 5.96 -11.17 4.46
C TRP A 228 6.70 -10.96 5.78
N GLU A 229 7.81 -11.67 5.97
CA GLU A 229 8.65 -11.56 7.17
C GLU A 229 9.29 -10.17 7.29
N GLY A 230 9.50 -9.48 6.16
CA GLY A 230 10.03 -8.12 6.10
C GLY A 230 9.01 -7.01 6.38
N THR A 231 7.72 -7.32 6.59
CA THR A 231 6.68 -6.30 6.87
C THR A 231 6.95 -5.51 8.14
N MET A 232 7.69 -6.07 9.10
CA MET A 232 8.09 -5.43 10.35
C MET A 232 9.32 -4.50 10.24
N SER A 233 9.93 -4.40 9.05
CA SER A 233 11.19 -3.68 8.84
C SER A 233 11.11 -2.16 9.08
N ASP A 234 9.90 -1.62 9.22
CA ASP A 234 9.68 -0.22 9.64
C ASP A 234 10.03 0.00 11.12
N LEU A 235 10.02 -1.07 11.93
CA LEU A 235 10.36 -1.04 13.35
C LEU A 235 11.69 -1.75 13.64
N MET A 236 11.92 -2.91 13.02
CA MET A 236 13.14 -3.68 13.20
C MET A 236 13.50 -4.44 11.93
N TYR A 237 14.71 -4.19 11.43
CA TYR A 237 15.29 -4.95 10.33
C TYR A 237 15.98 -6.22 10.83
N ASP A 238 15.52 -7.37 10.35
CA ASP A 238 16.15 -8.67 10.56
C ASP A 238 16.92 -9.07 9.28
N PRO A 239 18.27 -9.15 9.33
CA PRO A 239 19.07 -9.48 8.15
C PRO A 239 18.82 -10.90 7.59
N ASP A 240 18.36 -11.83 8.42
CA ASP A 240 18.13 -13.22 8.01
C ASP A 240 16.79 -13.40 7.29
N GLN A 241 15.84 -12.48 7.54
CA GLN A 241 14.46 -12.62 7.08
C GLN A 241 14.00 -11.49 6.15
N CYS A 242 14.48 -10.26 6.33
CA CYS A 242 14.00 -9.13 5.54
C CYS A 242 14.57 -9.19 4.11
N ARG A 243 13.68 -9.18 3.13
CA ARG A 243 14.02 -9.16 1.71
C ARG A 243 13.16 -8.17 0.96
N ASN A 244 13.80 -7.32 0.15
CA ASN A 244 13.08 -6.53 -0.85
C ASN A 244 12.83 -7.38 -2.10
N ILE A 245 11.71 -7.17 -2.79
CA ILE A 245 11.33 -7.90 -3.99
C ILE A 245 11.40 -6.95 -5.19
N SER A 246 12.15 -7.36 -6.21
CA SER A 246 12.43 -6.54 -7.39
C SER A 246 12.13 -7.31 -8.67
N LEU A 247 11.58 -6.61 -9.66
CA LEU A 247 11.43 -7.12 -11.01
C LEU A 247 12.82 -7.20 -11.66
N ASP A 248 13.17 -8.32 -12.29
CA ASP A 248 14.40 -8.43 -13.07
C ASP A 248 14.30 -7.57 -14.33
N ILE A 249 15.30 -6.72 -14.60
CA ILE A 249 15.24 -5.82 -15.74
C ILE A 249 15.15 -6.56 -17.07
N ARG A 250 15.70 -7.79 -17.15
CA ARG A 250 15.60 -8.63 -18.35
C ARG A 250 14.15 -9.01 -18.65
N TYR A 251 13.35 -9.30 -17.62
CA TYR A 251 11.93 -9.59 -17.81
C TYR A 251 11.16 -8.36 -18.27
N CYS A 252 11.46 -7.20 -17.70
CA CYS A 252 10.86 -5.93 -18.12
C CYS A 252 11.11 -5.69 -19.62
N LEU A 253 12.37 -5.80 -20.06
CA LEU A 253 12.74 -5.65 -21.47
C LEU A 253 12.12 -6.74 -22.36
N PHE A 254 12.08 -7.99 -21.89
CA PHE A 254 11.41 -9.08 -22.59
C PHE A 254 9.91 -8.80 -22.81
N VAL A 255 9.21 -8.31 -21.79
CA VAL A 255 7.78 -7.95 -21.92
C VAL A 255 7.61 -6.80 -22.91
N ILE A 256 8.42 -5.75 -22.82
CA ILE A 256 8.37 -4.60 -23.73
C ILE A 256 8.61 -5.04 -25.18
N ASP A 257 9.65 -5.83 -25.42
CA ASP A 257 10.08 -6.23 -26.76
C ASP A 257 9.18 -7.35 -27.34
N LYS A 258 9.15 -8.52 -26.69
CA LYS A 258 8.59 -9.75 -27.23
C LYS A 258 7.08 -9.88 -27.05
N MET A 259 6.57 -9.41 -25.91
CA MET A 259 5.15 -9.51 -25.57
C MET A 259 4.35 -8.32 -26.11
N ALA A 260 4.81 -7.09 -25.85
CA ALA A 260 4.11 -5.87 -26.27
C ALA A 260 4.48 -5.39 -27.68
N GLY A 261 5.56 -5.90 -28.29
CA GLY A 261 6.00 -5.48 -29.62
C GLY A 261 6.56 -4.05 -29.65
N ALA A 262 6.95 -3.51 -28.50
CA ALA A 262 7.43 -2.14 -28.33
C ALA A 262 8.96 -2.04 -28.33
N GLY A 263 9.63 -2.82 -29.19
CA GLY A 263 11.10 -2.89 -29.26
C GLY A 263 11.79 -1.54 -29.56
N HIS A 264 11.06 -0.55 -30.09
CA HIS A 264 11.57 0.82 -30.25
C HIS A 264 11.99 1.45 -28.91
N LEU A 265 11.30 1.15 -27.81
CA LEU A 265 11.68 1.65 -26.48
C LEU A 265 12.99 1.01 -25.99
N VAL A 266 13.23 -0.26 -26.32
CA VAL A 266 14.50 -0.92 -26.00
C VAL A 266 15.65 -0.32 -26.81
N GLN A 267 15.39 0.08 -28.06
CA GLN A 267 16.39 0.74 -28.92
C GLN A 267 16.77 2.15 -28.44
N GLU A 268 15.90 2.84 -27.70
CA GLU A 268 16.20 4.13 -27.06
C GLU A 268 17.15 3.98 -25.86
N MET A 269 17.29 2.76 -25.31
CA MET A 269 18.12 2.48 -24.15
C MET A 269 19.54 2.09 -24.54
N THR A 270 20.52 2.42 -23.69
CA THR A 270 21.86 1.85 -23.79
C THR A 270 21.93 0.58 -22.97
N ILE A 271 21.96 -0.58 -23.65
CA ILE A 271 22.07 -1.89 -23.01
C ILE A 271 23.54 -2.29 -22.92
N VAL A 272 23.98 -2.68 -21.72
CA VAL A 272 25.30 -3.23 -21.44
C VAL A 272 25.18 -4.75 -21.22
N ASP A 273 26.18 -5.51 -21.66
CA ASP A 273 26.24 -6.98 -21.57
C ASP A 273 27.23 -7.45 -20.49
#